data_AF-A0A2M7NEB1-F1
#
_entry.id   AF-A0A2M7NEB1-F1
#
_cell.length_a   1.000
_cell.length_b   1.000
_cell.length_c   1.000
_cell.angle_alpha   90.00
_cell.angle_beta   90.00
_cell.angle_gamma   90.00
#
_symmetry.space_group_name_H-M   'P 1'
#
loop_
_entity.id
_entity.type
_entity.pdbx_description
1 polymer ?
#
loop_
_entity_poly.entity_id
_entity_poly.type
_entity_poly.pdbx_seq_one_letter_code
_entity_poly.pdbx_strand_id
1 'polypeptide(L)'
;MDLLYQSADDCANSYIDTASNYYLIRLQKKVNETDYKAAYSAVLESAKNKSYNKIVLSMKDNEASPLSVSFSARSWFASYFSPKFYEMAEKNVTAAIVKPKTKFQNNMVNVIKGVIDKASIEIRVEYFDNEDEAREWIKNLI
;
A
#
# COMPACT_ATOMS: atom_id res chain seq x y z
N MET A 1 15.22 -7.72 1.64
CA MET A 1 14.06 -7.19 0.89
C MET A 1 14.52 -7.01 -0.53
N ASP A 2 13.77 -7.55 -1.48
CA ASP A 2 14.10 -7.48 -2.89
C ASP A 2 13.30 -6.35 -3.54
N LEU A 3 13.95 -5.61 -4.43
CA LEU A 3 13.32 -4.51 -5.16
C LEU A 3 12.40 -5.08 -6.25
N LEU A 4 11.15 -4.63 -6.28
CA LEU A 4 10.19 -4.95 -7.35
C LEU A 4 10.15 -3.84 -8.41
N TYR A 5 10.20 -2.58 -7.95
CA TYR A 5 10.17 -1.41 -8.83
C TYR A 5 10.79 -0.20 -8.13
N GLN A 6 11.49 0.62 -8.90
CA GLN A 6 12.00 1.92 -8.50
C GLN A 6 11.76 2.93 -9.61
N SER A 7 11.05 4.01 -9.30
CA SER A 7 10.91 5.16 -10.21
C SER A 7 12.24 5.89 -10.40
N ALA A 8 12.42 6.57 -11.52
CA ALA A 8 13.67 7.28 -11.84
C ALA A 8 14.03 8.38 -10.80
N ASP A 9 13.01 9.08 -10.29
CA ASP A 9 13.17 10.13 -9.27
C ASP A 9 13.15 9.60 -7.84
N ASP A 10 13.10 8.28 -7.68
CA ASP A 10 12.99 7.59 -6.40
C ASP A 10 11.75 8.05 -5.60
N CYS A 11 10.67 8.46 -6.28
CA CYS A 11 9.45 8.96 -5.64
C CYS A 11 8.44 7.84 -5.32
N ALA A 12 8.44 6.76 -6.09
CA ALA A 12 7.62 5.57 -5.85
C ALA A 12 8.45 4.30 -6.03
N ASN A 13 8.50 3.49 -4.98
CA ASN A 13 9.27 2.27 -4.93
C ASN A 13 8.42 1.14 -4.33
N SER A 14 8.62 -0.08 -4.81
CA SER A 14 8.01 -1.26 -4.19
C SER A 14 9.01 -2.39 -4.02
N TYR A 15 8.78 -3.16 -2.97
CA TYR A 15 9.69 -4.20 -2.48
C TYR A 15 8.89 -5.41 -1.99
N ILE A 16 9.56 -6.55 -1.93
CA ILE A 16 9.08 -7.77 -1.31
C ILE A 16 10.02 -8.19 -0.18
N ASP A 17 9.46 -8.55 0.96
CA ASP A 17 10.17 -9.25 2.03
C ASP A 17 9.68 -10.70 2.07
N THR A 18 10.45 -11.59 1.45
CA THR A 18 10.10 -13.03 1.41
C THR A 18 10.36 -13.74 2.72
N ALA A 19 11.24 -13.21 3.58
CA ALA A 19 11.51 -13.81 4.89
C ALA A 19 10.35 -13.55 5.86
N SER A 20 9.69 -12.40 5.71
CA SER A 20 8.57 -11.98 6.55
C SER A 20 7.22 -11.96 5.84
N ASN A 21 7.16 -12.45 4.60
CA ASN A 21 5.95 -12.59 3.78
C ASN A 21 5.10 -11.31 3.68
N TYR A 22 5.71 -10.17 3.34
CA TYR A 22 4.98 -8.92 3.13
C TYR A 22 5.51 -8.09 1.95
N TYR A 23 4.66 -7.22 1.43
CA TYR A 23 5.00 -6.21 0.43
C TYR A 23 5.23 -4.85 1.07
N LEU A 24 6.17 -4.06 0.55
CA LEU A 24 6.34 -2.67 0.96
C LEU A 24 6.24 -1.77 -0.25
N ILE A 25 5.39 -0.74 -0.14
CA ILE A 25 5.33 0.35 -1.11
C ILE A 25 5.76 1.62 -0.39
N ARG A 26 6.82 2.27 -0.87
CA ARG A 26 7.30 3.57 -0.38
C ARG A 26 6.93 4.65 -1.39
N LEU A 27 6.23 5.66 -0.93
CA LEU A 27 5.87 6.86 -1.68
C LEU A 27 6.49 8.06 -0.97
N GLN A 28 7.39 8.77 -1.64
CA GLN A 28 8.14 9.90 -1.09
C GLN A 28 8.28 11.00 -2.14
N LYS A 29 8.58 12.23 -1.70
CA LYS A 29 8.59 13.42 -2.58
C LYS A 29 7.25 13.55 -3.34
N LYS A 30 7.23 14.33 -4.42
CA LYS A 30 6.05 14.44 -5.29
C LYS A 30 5.93 13.24 -6.22
N VAL A 31 4.94 12.39 -5.99
CA VAL A 31 4.67 11.21 -6.81
C VAL A 31 3.70 11.54 -7.95
N ASN A 32 4.08 11.23 -9.19
CA ASN A 32 3.18 11.35 -10.35
C ASN A 32 2.30 10.08 -10.53
N GLU A 33 1.26 10.18 -11.34
CA GLU A 33 0.31 9.08 -11.55
C GLU A 33 0.95 7.83 -12.19
N THR A 34 1.92 8.01 -13.09
CA THR A 34 2.60 6.91 -13.77
C THR A 34 3.41 6.08 -12.79
N ASP A 35 4.26 6.73 -11.98
CA ASP A 35 5.12 6.08 -11.00
C ASP A 35 4.31 5.46 -9.86
N TYR A 36 3.24 6.13 -9.45
CA TYR A 36 2.26 5.57 -8.51
C TYR A 36 1.72 4.24 -9.04
N LYS A 37 1.10 4.23 -10.22
CA LYS A 37 0.52 3.01 -10.80
C LYS A 37 1.59 1.93 -11.00
N ALA A 38 2.78 2.28 -11.47
CA ALA A 38 3.86 1.34 -11.71
C ALA A 38 4.30 0.61 -10.42
N ALA A 39 4.48 1.34 -9.30
CA ALA A 39 4.87 0.74 -8.03
C ALA A 39 3.82 -0.27 -7.52
N TYR A 40 2.54 0.06 -7.62
CA TYR A 40 1.43 -0.85 -7.25
C TYR A 40 1.30 -2.03 -8.23
N SER A 41 1.46 -1.80 -9.53
CA SER A 41 1.43 -2.85 -10.55
C SER A 41 2.54 -3.88 -10.36
N ALA A 42 3.74 -3.45 -9.95
CA ALA A 42 4.84 -4.37 -9.66
C ALA A 42 4.52 -5.30 -8.46
N VAL A 43 3.80 -4.79 -7.45
CA VAL A 43 3.28 -5.61 -6.35
C VAL A 43 2.25 -6.62 -6.85
N LEU A 44 1.31 -6.23 -7.72
CA LEU A 44 0.36 -7.17 -8.31
C LEU A 44 1.05 -8.26 -9.13
N GLU A 45 2.06 -7.91 -9.91
CA GLU A 45 2.80 -8.89 -10.70
C GLU A 45 3.53 -9.90 -9.82
N SER A 46 4.14 -9.41 -8.72
CA SER A 46 4.73 -10.30 -7.72
C SER A 46 3.67 -11.17 -7.03
N ALA A 47 2.52 -10.60 -6.70
CA ALA A 47 1.44 -11.29 -5.99
C ALA A 47 0.84 -12.46 -6.78
N LYS A 48 0.91 -12.43 -8.13
CA LYS A 48 0.53 -13.57 -8.98
C LYS A 48 1.37 -14.83 -8.70
N ASN A 49 2.63 -14.65 -8.30
CA ASN A 49 3.57 -15.75 -8.05
C ASN A 49 3.71 -16.06 -6.56
N LYS A 50 3.47 -15.06 -5.69
CA LYS A 50 3.60 -15.15 -4.24
C LYS A 50 2.45 -14.40 -3.56
N SER A 51 1.41 -15.12 -3.19
CA SER A 51 0.21 -14.54 -2.55
C SER A 51 0.45 -14.16 -1.09
N TYR A 52 1.08 -13.01 -0.84
CA TYR A 52 1.15 -12.44 0.51
C TYR A 52 -0.04 -11.53 0.77
N ASN A 53 -0.64 -11.68 1.95
CA ASN A 53 -1.75 -10.87 2.44
C ASN A 53 -1.32 -9.61 3.21
N LYS A 54 -0.01 -9.43 3.43
CA LYS A 54 0.54 -8.35 4.23
C LYS A 54 1.15 -7.26 3.34
N ILE A 55 0.80 -6.01 3.61
CA ILE A 55 1.37 -4.86 2.91
C ILE A 55 1.71 -3.72 3.88
N VAL A 56 2.87 -3.11 3.69
CA VAL A 56 3.28 -1.87 4.33
C VAL A 56 3.20 -0.75 3.30
N LEU A 57 2.47 0.32 3.63
CA LEU A 57 2.37 1.53 2.81
C LEU A 57 3.09 2.65 3.54
N SER A 58 4.26 3.06 3.05
CA SER A 58 5.08 4.09 3.65
C SER A 58 4.95 5.40 2.88
N MET A 59 4.52 6.46 3.56
CA MET A 59 4.38 7.81 3.00
C MET A 59 5.22 8.86 3.77
N LYS A 60 6.21 8.40 4.54
CA LYS A 60 6.90 9.16 5.60
C LYS A 60 7.54 10.48 5.13
N ASP A 61 7.96 10.56 3.87
CA ASP A 61 8.67 11.70 3.30
C ASP A 61 7.96 12.27 2.04
N ASN A 62 6.65 12.03 1.92
CA ASN A 62 5.88 12.69 0.88
C ASN A 62 5.63 14.15 1.30
N GLU A 63 6.52 15.05 0.86
CA GLU A 63 6.40 16.51 1.07
C GLU A 63 5.05 17.05 0.62
N ALA A 64 4.40 16.36 -0.30
CA ALA A 64 3.06 16.66 -0.72
C ALA A 64 2.10 15.70 0.02
N SER A 65 1.21 16.24 0.85
CA SER A 65 0.07 15.54 1.50
C SER A 65 -0.44 14.33 0.69
N PRO A 66 -1.01 13.25 1.27
CA PRO A 66 -1.62 12.13 0.52
C PRO A 66 -2.60 12.53 -0.61
N LEU A 67 -3.06 13.79 -0.58
CA LEU A 67 -3.79 14.49 -1.64
C LEU A 67 -2.96 14.88 -2.88
N SER A 68 -1.64 14.68 -2.86
CA SER A 68 -0.68 15.00 -3.91
C SER A 68 -0.74 14.02 -5.07
N VAL A 69 -1.18 12.79 -4.77
CA VAL A 69 -1.54 11.80 -5.76
C VAL A 69 -2.86 12.21 -6.41
N SER A 70 -2.88 12.24 -7.74
CA SER A 70 -4.03 12.67 -8.54
C SER A 70 -5.31 11.92 -8.13
N PHE A 71 -6.48 12.54 -8.30
CA PHE A 71 -7.75 11.85 -8.09
C PHE A 71 -7.84 10.59 -8.98
N SER A 72 -7.39 10.68 -10.24
CA SER A 72 -7.32 9.54 -11.17
C SER A 72 -6.49 8.37 -10.64
N ALA A 73 -5.31 8.63 -10.08
CA ALA A 73 -4.47 7.60 -9.49
C ALA A 73 -5.14 6.91 -8.29
N ARG A 74 -5.81 7.69 -7.42
CA ARG A 74 -6.59 7.14 -6.29
C ARG A 74 -7.80 6.33 -6.75
N SER A 75 -8.51 6.80 -7.77
CA SER A 75 -9.63 6.06 -8.37
C SER A 75 -9.15 4.75 -8.99
N TRP A 76 -8.03 4.76 -9.71
CA TRP A 76 -7.41 3.55 -10.26
C TRP A 76 -6.99 2.57 -9.16
N PHE A 77 -6.41 3.06 -8.06
CA PHE A 77 -6.09 2.20 -6.91
C PHE A 77 -7.35 1.47 -6.42
N ALA A 78 -8.43 2.21 -6.16
CA ALA A 78 -9.66 1.65 -5.62
C ALA A 78 -10.40 0.73 -6.61
N SER A 79 -10.39 1.03 -7.91
CA SER A 79 -11.14 0.28 -8.93
C SER A 79 -10.36 -0.85 -9.59
N TYR A 80 -9.03 -0.80 -9.57
CA TYR A 80 -8.18 -1.77 -10.25
C TYR A 80 -7.24 -2.51 -9.31
N PHE A 81 -6.41 -1.79 -8.55
CA PHE A 81 -5.41 -2.43 -7.70
C PHE A 81 -6.04 -3.19 -6.54
N SER A 82 -6.86 -2.51 -5.72
CA SER A 82 -7.40 -3.09 -4.49
C SER A 82 -8.18 -4.38 -4.76
N PRO A 83 -9.14 -4.45 -5.71
CA PRO A 83 -9.90 -5.68 -5.94
C PRO A 83 -9.00 -6.86 -6.34
N LYS A 84 -8.04 -6.63 -7.24
CA LYS A 84 -7.12 -7.68 -7.70
C LYS A 84 -6.20 -8.16 -6.59
N PHE A 85 -5.67 -7.23 -5.80
CA PHE A 85 -4.82 -7.58 -4.67
C PHE A 85 -5.60 -8.40 -3.63
N TYR A 86 -6.86 -8.05 -3.36
CA TYR A 86 -7.72 -8.78 -2.42
C TYR A 86 -8.03 -10.20 -2.90
N GLU A 87 -8.29 -10.39 -4.19
CA GLU A 87 -8.46 -11.73 -4.77
C GLU A 87 -7.20 -12.59 -4.61
N MET A 88 -6.02 -12.00 -4.84
CA MET A 88 -4.75 -12.70 -4.68
C MET A 88 -4.38 -12.98 -3.23
N ALA A 89 -4.82 -12.14 -2.30
CA ALA A 89 -4.61 -12.27 -0.86
C ALA A 89 -5.69 -13.11 -0.15
N GLU A 90 -6.46 -13.91 -0.89
CA GLU A 90 -7.52 -14.78 -0.34
C GLU A 90 -8.55 -14.02 0.51
N LYS A 91 -8.81 -12.75 0.17
CA LYS A 91 -9.75 -11.87 0.86
C LYS A 91 -9.43 -11.59 2.34
N ASN A 92 -8.21 -11.87 2.79
CA ASN A 92 -7.70 -11.39 4.07
C ASN A 92 -6.53 -10.47 3.77
N VAL A 93 -6.59 -9.20 4.17
CA VAL A 93 -5.48 -8.27 3.98
C VAL A 93 -5.14 -7.57 5.28
N THR A 94 -3.85 -7.58 5.59
CA THR A 94 -3.28 -6.78 6.67
C THR A 94 -2.43 -5.67 6.10
N ALA A 95 -2.80 -4.42 6.39
CA ALA A 95 -2.11 -3.23 5.94
C ALA A 95 -1.52 -2.44 7.13
N ALA A 96 -0.22 -2.18 7.09
CA ALA A 96 0.44 -1.24 7.98
C ALA A 96 0.69 0.07 7.23
N ILE A 97 0.18 1.19 7.72
CA ILE A 97 0.24 2.48 7.02
C ILE A 97 1.10 3.47 7.82
N VAL A 98 2.21 3.91 7.23
CA VAL A 98 3.06 4.97 7.77
C VAL A 98 2.57 6.31 7.24
N LYS A 99 2.23 7.22 8.16
CA LYS A 99 1.54 8.51 7.93
C LYS A 99 2.18 9.45 6.88
N PRO A 100 1.36 10.46 6.44
CA PRO A 100 1.57 11.86 6.88
C PRO A 100 0.43 12.34 7.80
N LYS A 101 0.79 12.95 8.94
CA LYS A 101 -0.08 13.35 10.08
C LYS A 101 -1.16 14.40 9.76
N THR A 102 -2.18 14.10 8.95
CA THR A 102 -3.35 15.01 8.78
C THR A 102 -4.71 14.34 8.99
N LYS A 103 -5.63 15.09 9.64
CA LYS A 103 -6.99 14.68 10.05
C LYS A 103 -7.88 14.14 8.89
N PHE A 104 -7.51 14.37 7.64
CA PHE A 104 -8.26 13.95 6.46
C PHE A 104 -8.06 12.47 6.06
N GLN A 105 -6.98 11.81 6.53
CA GLN A 105 -6.70 10.42 6.17
C GLN A 105 -7.77 9.44 6.67
N ASN A 106 -8.48 9.76 7.76
CA ASN A 106 -9.64 9.00 8.24
C ASN A 106 -10.70 8.76 7.14
N ASN A 107 -10.80 9.66 6.15
CA ASN A 107 -11.78 9.53 5.06
C ASN A 107 -11.38 8.52 3.97
N MET A 108 -10.08 8.35 3.66
CA MET A 108 -9.64 7.32 2.70
C MET A 108 -9.91 5.92 3.22
N VAL A 109 -9.73 5.72 4.53
CA VAL A 109 -10.08 4.48 5.22
C VAL A 109 -11.57 4.19 5.09
N ASN A 110 -12.41 5.22 5.23
CA ASN A 110 -13.87 5.07 5.12
C ASN A 110 -14.30 4.74 3.68
N VAL A 111 -13.64 5.31 2.66
CA VAL A 111 -13.89 4.96 1.25
C VAL A 111 -13.48 3.51 0.98
N ILE A 112 -12.32 3.10 1.48
CA ILE A 112 -11.82 1.73 1.34
C ILE A 112 -12.75 0.75 2.09
N LYS A 113 -13.15 1.06 3.33
CA LYS A 113 -14.12 0.30 4.13
C LYS A 113 -15.47 0.13 3.42
N GLY A 114 -16.01 1.18 2.82
CA GLY A 114 -17.29 1.11 2.09
C GLY A 114 -17.27 0.18 0.87
N VAL A 115 -16.10 -0.03 0.25
CA VAL A 115 -15.90 -1.00 -0.84
C VAL A 115 -15.70 -2.43 -0.30
N ILE A 116 -15.06 -2.55 0.88
CA ILE A 116 -14.74 -3.82 1.55
C ILE A 116 -15.97 -4.49 2.15
N ASP A 117 -16.85 -3.73 2.80
CA ASP A 117 -18.03 -4.27 3.50
C ASP A 117 -18.97 -5.03 2.55
N LYS A 118 -18.95 -4.71 1.25
CA LYS A 118 -19.75 -5.40 0.23
C LYS A 118 -19.14 -6.72 -0.27
N ALA A 119 -17.85 -6.96 -0.01
CA ALA A 119 -17.08 -8.01 -0.68
C ALA A 119 -16.69 -9.19 0.24
N SER A 120 -17.12 -9.19 1.51
CA SER A 120 -16.72 -10.18 2.53
C SER A 120 -15.20 -10.30 2.66
N ILE A 121 -14.50 -9.17 2.62
CA ILE A 121 -13.04 -9.09 2.72
C ILE A 121 -12.70 -8.67 4.16
N GLU A 122 -11.84 -9.43 4.82
CA GLU A 122 -11.32 -9.06 6.13
C GLU A 122 -10.11 -8.15 5.94
N ILE A 123 -10.22 -6.90 6.37
CA ILE A 123 -9.12 -5.94 6.28
C ILE A 123 -8.74 -5.43 7.66
N ARG A 124 -7.51 -5.75 8.07
CA ARG A 124 -6.87 -5.19 9.26
C ARG A 124 -5.96 -4.05 8.83
N VAL A 125 -6.19 -2.85 9.37
CA VAL A 125 -5.34 -1.67 9.11
C VAL A 125 -4.81 -1.11 10.41
N GLU A 126 -3.51 -0.87 10.50
CA GLU A 126 -2.85 -0.21 11.62
C GLU A 126 -1.99 0.97 11.14
N TYR A 127 -1.92 2.03 11.93
CA TYR A 127 -1.23 3.28 11.56
C TYR A 127 0.02 3.48 12.41
N PHE A 128 1.09 3.92 11.75
CA PHE A 128 2.39 4.11 12.38
C PHE A 128 2.95 5.49 12.09
N ASP A 129 3.79 5.98 13.00
CA ASP A 129 4.50 7.24 12.84
C ASP A 129 5.82 7.05 12.07
N ASN A 130 6.39 5.84 12.06
CA ASN A 130 7.57 5.50 11.26
C ASN A 130 7.47 4.10 10.64
N GLU A 131 8.31 3.89 9.62
CA GLU A 131 8.31 2.65 8.84
C GLU A 131 8.87 1.46 9.62
N ASP A 132 9.82 1.68 10.52
CA ASP A 132 10.43 0.57 11.27
C ASP A 132 9.42 -0.07 12.22
N GLU A 133 8.64 0.73 12.95
CA GLU A 133 7.52 0.24 13.78
C GLU A 133 6.48 -0.52 12.95
N ALA A 134 6.10 0.01 11.78
CA ALA A 134 5.14 -0.64 10.89
C ALA A 134 5.63 -2.01 10.42
N ARG A 135 6.93 -2.10 10.10
CA ARG A 135 7.57 -3.34 9.65
C ARG A 135 7.72 -4.33 10.80
N GLU A 136 8.10 -3.89 11.99
CA GLU A 136 8.18 -4.78 13.16
C GLU A 136 6.80 -5.35 13.51
N TRP A 137 5.77 -4.51 13.52
CA TRP A 137 4.41 -4.95 13.78
C TRP A 137 3.94 -5.99 12.77
N ILE A 138 4.09 -5.73 11.46
CA ILE A 138 3.57 -6.62 10.42
C ILE A 138 4.29 -7.98 10.41
N LYS A 139 5.58 -8.00 10.81
CA LYS A 139 6.40 -9.21 10.98
C LYS A 139 5.93 -10.10 12.12
N ASN A 140 5.44 -9.50 13.20
CA ASN A 140 5.02 -10.20 14.41
C ASN A 140 3.57 -10.73 14.37
N LEU A 141 2.83 -10.44 13.31
CA LEU A 141 1.50 -11.00 13.09
C LEU A 141 1.67 -12.43 12.56
N ILE A 142 1.43 -13.42 13.41
CA ILE A 142 1.43 -14.85 13.04
C ILE A 142 0.18 -15.14 12.22
#